data_AF-A0A2J0M8M3-F1
#
_entry.id   AF-A0A2J0M8M3-F1
#
_cell.length_a   1.000
_cell.length_b   1.000
_cell.length_c   1.000
_cell.angle_alpha   90.00
_cell.angle_beta   90.00
_cell.angle_gamma   90.00
#
_symmetry.space_group_name_H-M   'P 1'
#
loop_
_entity.id
_entity.type
_entity.pdbx_description
1 polymer ?
#
loop_
_entity_poly.entity_id
_entity_poly.type
_entity_poly.pdbx_seq_one_letter_code
_entity_poly.pdbx_strand_id
1 'polypeptide(L)'
;MRKNTKFIFFRDDDVFGLNRRFSRLLDLFEELDAPLALSVVPSLMTGPFKQRVREIAAKAGKRLSIAQHGWAHRAHCSHAPYHEFGYSRTFQEQFSDISMGKNIIKDELGVVPCVFVPPWNSFDENTAKALKAAKFKSVSIDLKYAIMPLSGIEYIFTELFFNKKGPQGNWYSEDLSLMMRQILLSQDRYIGIELHHRHFKRWDFRKLRSLITLLKRQNGVRIVSLDLLARKQLKKNKLCRSGVLYFLGYQFVPKPFSISPGRLNPDTFQSHCPGPFKKIGLFQKPEKIIADEFYHELKRSVGALAPKNEPIGLFLSGGIDSAAVLHLLREVCGSKIHTFTASFRHDSGHIGVCERLAKYYSTVHHNIFLPPTLLLALDSFYEHNIPQPIGDNGLLTNYFLTFKMKEYARSIFTGDGADCLLGGLGPHENSEFFLSVDDLNMYFSHNFPKIDLKLPARQAMSKPKGCDRLKDTIIFDLNFLVRNRIDHILYPAAIWKAKACLPYLDRRVVNFGLKIPSRYLIKGKCRKSILRSAFERKLPDFVLKMTKRGFSPPFNEWYVRNMHFVSRKFMIAEDMGIPREYLMALIKTIKKSDHYRVGMKTWLILNLASWYQHSFNKQAQSRDILCNHNILR
;
A
#
# COMPACT_ATOMS: atom_id res chain seq x y z
N MET A 1 -13.40 23.92 21.11
CA MET A 1 -13.43 22.53 21.64
C MET A 1 -12.02 22.15 22.08
N ARG A 2 -11.82 21.65 23.31
CA ARG A 2 -10.48 21.29 23.85
C ARG A 2 -9.82 20.20 22.96
N LYS A 3 -8.51 20.32 22.69
CA LYS A 3 -7.75 19.45 21.75
C LYS A 3 -7.76 17.95 22.09
N ASN A 4 -8.10 17.55 23.33
CA ASN A 4 -8.01 16.17 23.83
C ASN A 4 -9.33 15.40 23.99
N THR A 5 -10.48 15.89 23.51
CA THR A 5 -11.74 15.15 23.66
C THR A 5 -11.80 13.87 22.81
N LYS A 6 -12.12 12.73 23.43
CA LYS A 6 -12.43 11.44 22.81
C LYS A 6 -13.93 11.30 22.55
N PHE A 7 -14.29 10.76 21.40
CA PHE A 7 -15.65 10.50 20.95
C PHE A 7 -15.83 9.00 20.78
N ILE A 8 -16.73 8.40 21.56
CA ILE A 8 -16.96 6.96 21.58
C ILE A 8 -18.32 6.67 20.97
N PHE A 9 -18.42 5.68 20.09
CA PHE A 9 -19.72 5.18 19.63
C PHE A 9 -19.83 3.69 19.90
N PHE A 10 -21.06 3.23 20.14
CA PHE A 10 -21.39 1.82 20.30
C PHE A 10 -22.17 1.33 19.08
N ARG A 11 -21.79 0.16 18.57
CA ARG A 11 -22.46 -0.49 17.43
C ARG A 11 -22.75 -1.94 17.79
N ASP A 12 -24.00 -2.34 17.69
CA ASP A 12 -24.42 -3.72 17.88
C ASP A 12 -24.68 -4.40 16.53
N ASP A 13 -23.98 -5.50 16.29
CA ASP A 13 -23.98 -6.23 15.03
C ASP A 13 -24.95 -7.43 15.05
N ASP A 14 -25.25 -7.95 13.86
CA ASP A 14 -26.21 -9.04 13.63
C ASP A 14 -27.63 -8.79 14.17
N VAL A 15 -28.13 -7.58 13.98
CA VAL A 15 -29.45 -7.18 14.50
C VAL A 15 -30.54 -7.45 13.47
N PHE A 16 -31.51 -8.31 13.79
CA PHE A 16 -32.64 -8.58 12.89
C PHE A 16 -33.91 -9.14 13.56
N GLY A 17 -33.83 -9.58 14.82
CA GLY A 17 -34.96 -10.23 15.48
C GLY A 17 -35.15 -9.76 16.92
N LEU A 18 -36.40 -9.66 17.35
CA LEU A 18 -36.76 -9.33 18.72
C LEU A 18 -36.48 -10.53 19.64
N ASN A 19 -35.67 -10.32 20.67
CA ASN A 19 -35.39 -11.32 21.70
C ASN A 19 -35.10 -10.64 23.04
N ARG A 20 -35.14 -11.40 24.14
CA ARG A 20 -34.95 -10.85 25.50
C ARG A 20 -33.59 -10.15 25.68
N ARG A 21 -32.53 -10.61 25.00
CA ARG A 21 -31.20 -9.97 25.08
C ARG A 21 -31.20 -8.62 24.35
N PHE A 22 -31.83 -8.56 23.19
CA PHE A 22 -31.98 -7.33 22.41
C PHE A 22 -32.80 -6.29 23.17
N SER A 23 -33.98 -6.65 23.70
CA SER A 23 -34.80 -5.72 24.50
C SER A 23 -34.02 -5.17 25.69
N ARG A 24 -33.33 -6.06 26.42
CA ARG A 24 -32.50 -5.66 27.57
C ARG A 24 -31.33 -4.75 27.18
N LEU A 25 -30.77 -4.90 25.99
CA LEU A 25 -29.72 -4.01 25.50
C LEU A 25 -30.30 -2.61 25.27
N LEU A 26 -31.45 -2.52 24.60
CA LEU A 26 -32.12 -1.25 24.33
C LEU A 26 -32.49 -0.53 25.64
N ASP A 27 -33.12 -1.24 26.57
CA ASP A 27 -33.51 -0.69 27.87
C ASP A 27 -32.28 -0.14 28.63
N LEU A 28 -31.13 -0.84 28.55
CA LEU A 28 -29.88 -0.41 29.17
C LEU A 28 -29.35 0.91 28.58
N PHE A 29 -29.34 1.05 27.25
CA PHE A 29 -28.85 2.27 26.61
C PHE A 29 -29.80 3.45 26.80
N GLU A 30 -31.11 3.19 26.87
CA GLU A 30 -32.13 4.18 27.21
C GLU A 30 -31.96 4.66 28.65
N GLU A 31 -31.87 3.75 29.63
CA GLU A 31 -31.68 4.09 31.04
C GLU A 31 -30.40 4.91 31.28
N LEU A 32 -29.33 4.59 30.56
CA LEU A 32 -28.05 5.28 30.68
C LEU A 32 -27.96 6.56 29.85
N ASP A 33 -29.02 6.93 29.10
CA ASP A 33 -29.02 8.06 28.16
C ASP A 33 -27.76 8.05 27.27
N ALA A 34 -27.53 6.91 26.60
CA ALA A 34 -26.36 6.67 25.76
C ALA A 34 -26.79 6.33 24.31
N PRO A 35 -26.13 6.91 23.29
CA PRO A 35 -26.40 6.52 21.91
C PRO A 35 -25.98 5.08 21.59
N LEU A 36 -26.79 4.39 20.77
CA LEU A 36 -26.53 3.05 20.24
C LEU A 36 -26.78 3.01 18.73
N ALA A 37 -25.88 2.40 17.98
CA ALA A 37 -26.10 2.07 16.58
C ALA A 37 -26.49 0.59 16.42
N LEU A 38 -27.52 0.33 15.64
CA LEU A 38 -27.96 -1.02 15.27
C LEU A 38 -27.52 -1.30 13.83
N SER A 39 -26.69 -2.32 13.63
CA SER A 39 -26.34 -2.83 12.31
C SER A 39 -27.36 -3.89 11.90
N VAL A 40 -28.37 -3.45 11.15
CA VAL A 40 -29.57 -4.26 10.85
C VAL A 40 -29.37 -5.10 9.61
N VAL A 41 -29.63 -6.42 9.68
CA VAL A 41 -29.64 -7.32 8.51
C VAL A 41 -31.03 -7.26 7.85
N PRO A 42 -31.19 -6.59 6.70
CA PRO A 42 -32.51 -6.22 6.18
C PRO A 42 -33.42 -7.41 5.88
N SER A 43 -32.92 -8.46 5.23
CA SER A 43 -33.75 -9.57 4.76
C SER A 43 -34.22 -10.50 5.90
N LEU A 44 -33.65 -10.35 7.09
CA LEU A 44 -33.94 -11.20 8.25
C LEU A 44 -34.85 -10.50 9.28
N MET A 45 -35.27 -9.26 9.02
CA MET A 45 -36.09 -8.47 9.95
C MET A 45 -37.45 -9.11 10.23
N THR A 46 -37.73 -9.44 11.49
CA THR A 46 -39.04 -9.97 11.89
C THR A 46 -40.07 -8.86 12.13
N GLY A 47 -41.37 -9.15 11.97
CA GLY A 47 -42.45 -8.21 12.24
C GLY A 47 -42.38 -7.54 13.63
N PRO A 48 -42.26 -8.33 14.72
CA PRO A 48 -42.12 -7.78 16.07
C PRO A 48 -40.88 -6.90 16.26
N PHE A 49 -39.77 -7.24 15.58
CA PHE A 49 -38.56 -6.42 15.57
C PHE A 49 -38.81 -5.06 14.92
N LYS A 50 -39.43 -5.04 13.73
CA LYS A 50 -39.74 -3.81 13.00
C LYS A 50 -40.59 -2.86 13.84
N GLN A 51 -41.66 -3.39 14.45
CA GLN A 51 -42.53 -2.60 15.33
C GLN A 51 -41.77 -1.99 16.51
N ARG A 52 -41.01 -2.82 17.25
CA ARG A 52 -40.27 -2.35 18.43
C ARG A 52 -39.22 -1.30 18.07
N VAL A 53 -38.51 -1.46 16.95
CA VAL A 53 -37.50 -0.48 16.53
C VAL A 53 -38.15 0.83 16.08
N ARG A 54 -39.31 0.82 15.40
CA ARG A 54 -40.05 2.07 15.07
C ARG A 54 -40.45 2.84 16.32
N GLU A 55 -41.01 2.16 17.31
CA GLU A 55 -41.42 2.78 18.58
C GLU A 55 -40.24 3.48 19.27
N ILE A 56 -39.08 2.81 19.32
CA ILE A 56 -37.89 3.36 19.93
C ILE A 56 -37.31 4.48 19.07
N ALA A 57 -37.22 4.31 17.74
CA ALA A 57 -36.70 5.35 16.85
C ALA A 57 -37.51 6.65 16.95
N ALA A 58 -38.84 6.54 17.10
CA ALA A 58 -39.72 7.68 17.33
C ALA A 58 -39.45 8.40 18.68
N LYS A 59 -39.14 7.65 19.75
CA LYS A 59 -38.88 8.19 21.10
C LYS A 59 -37.45 8.66 21.34
N ALA A 60 -36.48 7.93 20.80
CA ALA A 60 -35.05 8.09 21.08
C ALA A 60 -34.39 9.23 20.31
N GLY A 61 -35.05 9.76 19.26
CA GLY A 61 -34.51 10.83 18.41
C GLY A 61 -33.14 10.45 17.84
N LYS A 62 -32.14 11.32 18.00
CA LYS A 62 -30.76 11.11 17.49
C LYS A 62 -29.93 10.06 18.27
N ARG A 63 -30.50 9.40 19.30
CA ARG A 63 -29.78 8.44 20.15
C ARG A 63 -29.72 7.04 19.54
N LEU A 64 -30.68 6.68 18.69
CA LEU A 64 -30.66 5.42 17.96
C LEU A 64 -30.21 5.67 16.51
N SER A 65 -29.10 5.06 16.12
CA SER A 65 -28.63 5.07 14.73
C SER A 65 -28.94 3.73 14.08
N ILE A 66 -29.37 3.74 12.82
CA ILE A 66 -29.62 2.52 12.04
C ILE A 66 -28.64 2.46 10.87
N ALA A 67 -27.81 1.43 10.87
CA ALA A 67 -26.89 1.09 9.79
C ALA A 67 -27.39 -0.17 9.08
N GLN A 68 -27.08 -0.30 7.78
CA GLN A 68 -27.38 -1.52 7.04
C GLN A 68 -26.24 -2.53 7.21
N HIS A 69 -26.54 -3.71 7.72
CA HIS A 69 -25.63 -4.83 7.82
C HIS A 69 -25.85 -5.83 6.69
N GLY A 70 -25.15 -5.64 5.58
CA GLY A 70 -25.29 -6.49 4.40
C GLY A 70 -26.72 -6.54 3.83
N TRP A 71 -27.14 -7.72 3.37
CA TRP A 71 -28.50 -8.00 2.91
C TRP A 71 -29.15 -9.13 3.70
N ALA A 72 -28.56 -10.33 3.64
CA ALA A 72 -29.05 -11.55 4.28
C ALA A 72 -28.02 -12.20 5.23
N HIS A 73 -26.82 -11.63 5.32
CA HIS A 73 -25.69 -12.19 6.04
C HIS A 73 -25.35 -13.62 5.55
N ARG A 74 -25.49 -13.85 4.23
CA ARG A 74 -25.21 -15.15 3.58
C ARG A 74 -23.84 -15.13 2.90
N ALA A 75 -23.02 -16.14 3.18
CA ALA A 75 -21.76 -16.31 2.47
C ALA A 75 -22.02 -16.85 1.04
N HIS A 76 -21.44 -16.19 0.05
CA HIS A 76 -21.48 -16.63 -1.36
C HIS A 76 -20.23 -17.44 -1.76
N CYS A 77 -19.40 -17.80 -0.79
CA CYS A 77 -18.22 -18.63 -0.96
C CYS A 77 -18.22 -19.79 0.04
N SER A 78 -17.64 -20.92 -0.35
CA SER A 78 -17.62 -22.16 0.45
C SER A 78 -16.48 -22.22 1.47
N HIS A 79 -15.52 -21.30 1.42
CA HIS A 79 -14.33 -21.29 2.28
C HIS A 79 -13.99 -19.87 2.72
N ALA A 80 -13.44 -19.74 3.92
CA ALA A 80 -12.98 -18.46 4.44
C ALA A 80 -11.84 -17.85 3.58
N PRO A 81 -11.73 -16.51 3.49
CA PRO A 81 -12.56 -15.51 4.15
C PRO A 81 -13.98 -15.47 3.55
N TYR A 82 -14.99 -15.49 4.43
CA TYR A 82 -16.38 -15.42 4.01
C TYR A 82 -16.73 -14.02 3.55
N HIS A 83 -17.58 -13.92 2.52
CA HIS A 83 -18.10 -12.65 2.05
C HIS A 83 -19.52 -12.79 1.50
N GLU A 84 -20.36 -11.82 1.86
CA GLU A 84 -21.66 -11.62 1.19
C GLU A 84 -21.50 -10.73 -0.05
N PHE A 85 -20.58 -9.76 0.05
CA PHE A 85 -20.21 -8.82 -1.01
C PHE A 85 -18.71 -8.99 -1.28
N GLY A 86 -18.32 -9.26 -2.51
CA GLY A 86 -16.94 -9.55 -2.85
C GLY A 86 -16.77 -10.09 -4.26
N TYR A 87 -15.53 -10.47 -4.60
CA TYR A 87 -15.10 -10.75 -5.98
C TYR A 87 -15.88 -11.84 -6.71
N SER A 88 -16.64 -12.67 -5.98
CA SER A 88 -17.49 -13.71 -6.58
C SER A 88 -18.82 -13.17 -7.11
N ARG A 89 -19.13 -11.89 -6.91
CA ARG A 89 -20.38 -11.24 -7.34
C ARG A 89 -20.10 -9.99 -8.15
N THR A 90 -20.88 -9.77 -9.19
CA THR A 90 -20.83 -8.60 -10.07
C THR A 90 -21.28 -7.32 -9.36
N PHE A 91 -20.92 -6.16 -9.93
CA PHE A 91 -21.41 -4.86 -9.45
C PHE A 91 -22.94 -4.81 -9.38
N GLN A 92 -23.64 -5.28 -10.41
CA GLN A 92 -25.10 -5.23 -10.50
C GLN A 92 -25.78 -6.05 -9.40
N GLU A 93 -25.29 -7.27 -9.14
CA GLU A 93 -25.81 -8.12 -8.07
C GLU A 93 -25.62 -7.47 -6.70
N GLN A 94 -24.42 -6.96 -6.43
CA GLN A 94 -24.11 -6.30 -5.17
C GLN A 94 -24.94 -5.01 -5.00
N PHE A 95 -25.09 -4.21 -6.05
CA PHE A 95 -25.88 -2.97 -6.04
C PHE A 95 -27.37 -3.22 -5.81
N SER A 96 -27.93 -4.28 -6.40
CA SER A 96 -29.32 -4.68 -6.19
C SER A 96 -29.59 -4.98 -4.71
N ASP A 97 -28.79 -5.87 -4.10
CA ASP A 97 -28.96 -6.27 -2.70
C ASP A 97 -28.76 -5.09 -1.72
N ILE A 98 -27.74 -4.27 -1.97
CA ILE A 98 -27.46 -3.07 -1.16
C ILE A 98 -28.66 -2.10 -1.23
N SER A 99 -29.17 -1.83 -2.43
CA SER A 99 -30.27 -0.88 -2.64
C SER A 99 -31.59 -1.42 -2.08
N MET A 100 -31.87 -2.70 -2.27
CA MET A 100 -33.04 -3.37 -1.72
C MET A 100 -33.03 -3.32 -0.19
N GLY A 101 -31.90 -3.65 0.43
CA GLY A 101 -31.72 -3.53 1.88
C GLY A 101 -31.97 -2.12 2.40
N LYS A 102 -31.45 -1.12 1.69
CA LYS A 102 -31.63 0.29 2.06
C LYS A 102 -33.09 0.72 1.98
N ASN A 103 -33.79 0.31 0.92
CA ASN A 103 -35.20 0.62 0.73
C ASN A 103 -36.07 -0.06 1.78
N ILE A 104 -35.84 -1.34 2.06
CA ILE A 104 -36.59 -2.05 3.10
C ILE A 104 -36.38 -1.40 4.48
N ILE A 105 -35.14 -1.04 4.85
CA ILE A 105 -34.91 -0.32 6.12
C ILE A 105 -35.67 1.02 6.14
N LYS A 106 -35.65 1.78 5.03
CA LYS A 106 -36.38 3.04 4.92
C LYS A 106 -37.88 2.84 5.11
N ASP A 107 -38.46 1.92 4.36
CA ASP A 107 -39.91 1.73 4.30
C ASP A 107 -40.42 1.07 5.59
N GLU A 108 -39.65 0.15 6.16
CA GLU A 108 -40.06 -0.62 7.33
C GLU A 108 -39.63 -0.02 8.66
N LEU A 109 -38.62 0.84 8.72
CA LEU A 109 -38.16 1.45 9.98
C LEU A 109 -38.26 2.98 9.98
N GLY A 110 -38.62 3.60 8.85
CA GLY A 110 -38.75 5.06 8.73
C GLY A 110 -37.43 5.82 8.73
N VAL A 111 -36.30 5.12 8.54
CA VAL A 111 -34.95 5.70 8.60
C VAL A 111 -34.18 5.36 7.33
N VAL A 112 -33.54 6.35 6.70
CA VAL A 112 -32.65 6.10 5.56
C VAL A 112 -31.23 5.84 6.09
N PRO A 113 -30.71 4.60 6.00
CA PRO A 113 -29.37 4.32 6.50
C PRO A 113 -28.33 5.05 5.65
N CYS A 114 -27.38 5.70 6.32
CA CYS A 114 -26.27 6.41 5.68
C CYS A 114 -24.91 5.71 5.88
N VAL A 115 -24.88 4.70 6.75
CA VAL A 115 -23.73 3.86 7.05
C VAL A 115 -24.01 2.41 6.67
N PHE A 116 -23.05 1.77 6.03
CA PHE A 116 -23.08 0.36 5.69
C PHE A 116 -22.05 -0.42 6.53
N VAL A 117 -22.42 -1.61 6.98
CA VAL A 117 -21.58 -2.52 7.77
C VAL A 117 -21.47 -3.83 6.99
N PRO A 118 -20.33 -4.14 6.36
CA PRO A 118 -20.18 -5.37 5.59
C PRO A 118 -20.09 -6.59 6.53
N PRO A 119 -20.89 -7.65 6.31
CA PRO A 119 -20.73 -8.93 7.00
C PRO A 119 -19.30 -9.46 6.93
N TRP A 120 -18.82 -10.00 8.06
CA TRP A 120 -17.44 -10.47 8.24
C TRP A 120 -16.35 -9.43 7.93
N ASN A 121 -16.69 -8.14 7.90
CA ASN A 121 -15.83 -7.04 7.45
C ASN A 121 -15.26 -7.25 6.02
N SER A 122 -15.98 -7.95 5.16
CA SER A 122 -15.51 -8.34 3.83
C SER A 122 -16.30 -7.65 2.72
N PHE A 123 -15.58 -7.02 1.80
CA PHE A 123 -16.11 -6.27 0.65
C PHE A 123 -15.00 -6.02 -0.39
N ASP A 124 -15.37 -5.66 -1.62
CA ASP A 124 -14.44 -5.37 -2.70
C ASP A 124 -14.69 -4.00 -3.37
N GLU A 125 -13.99 -3.73 -4.48
CA GLU A 125 -14.16 -2.50 -5.25
C GLU A 125 -15.56 -2.35 -5.86
N ASN A 126 -16.20 -3.46 -6.23
CA ASN A 126 -17.56 -3.44 -6.75
C ASN A 126 -18.55 -3.08 -5.65
N THR A 127 -18.36 -3.58 -4.43
CA THR A 127 -19.14 -3.17 -3.25
C THR A 127 -19.04 -1.67 -3.06
N ALA A 128 -17.85 -1.11 -3.19
CA ALA A 128 -17.63 0.33 -3.12
C ALA A 128 -18.46 1.14 -4.10
N LYS A 129 -18.40 0.75 -5.37
CA LYS A 129 -19.13 1.41 -6.45
C LYS A 129 -20.62 1.33 -6.17
N ALA A 130 -21.09 0.16 -5.74
CA ALA A 130 -22.49 -0.10 -5.41
C ALA A 130 -22.97 0.78 -4.24
N LEU A 131 -22.20 0.86 -3.16
CA LEU A 131 -22.52 1.71 -2.01
C LEU A 131 -22.61 3.19 -2.38
N LYS A 132 -21.69 3.67 -3.23
CA LYS A 132 -21.70 5.05 -3.73
C LYS A 132 -22.92 5.32 -4.59
N ALA A 133 -23.25 4.42 -5.52
CA ALA A 133 -24.45 4.51 -6.34
C ALA A 133 -25.72 4.50 -5.50
N ALA A 134 -25.74 3.69 -4.42
CA ALA A 134 -26.83 3.63 -3.45
C ALA A 134 -26.82 4.79 -2.44
N LYS A 135 -25.93 5.80 -2.61
CA LYS A 135 -25.82 7.01 -1.78
C LYS A 135 -25.53 6.72 -0.30
N PHE A 136 -24.71 5.71 0.00
CA PHE A 136 -24.09 5.57 1.32
C PHE A 136 -22.97 6.60 1.49
N LYS A 137 -22.82 7.13 2.72
CA LYS A 137 -21.77 8.10 3.05
C LYS A 137 -20.54 7.43 3.62
N SER A 138 -20.75 6.40 4.43
CA SER A 138 -19.69 5.75 5.18
C SER A 138 -19.86 4.23 5.23
N VAL A 139 -18.75 3.56 5.44
CA VAL A 139 -18.67 2.14 5.79
C VAL A 139 -18.10 2.04 7.21
N SER A 140 -18.77 1.29 8.07
CA SER A 140 -18.28 1.03 9.42
C SER A 140 -17.75 -0.40 9.51
N ILE A 141 -16.47 -0.54 9.85
CA ILE A 141 -15.74 -1.81 9.85
C ILE A 141 -14.71 -1.86 10.98
N ASP A 142 -14.30 -3.06 11.33
CA ASP A 142 -13.16 -3.27 12.19
C ASP A 142 -11.87 -2.77 11.51
N LEU A 143 -11.10 -1.96 12.25
CA LEU A 143 -9.85 -1.34 11.81
C LEU A 143 -8.87 -2.36 11.20
N LYS A 144 -8.85 -3.60 11.68
CA LYS A 144 -7.94 -4.65 11.18
C LYS A 144 -8.28 -5.12 9.77
N TYR A 145 -9.53 -4.92 9.34
CA TYR A 145 -10.02 -5.23 8.00
C TYR A 145 -10.15 -4.00 7.11
N ALA A 146 -9.56 -2.86 7.51
CA ALA A 146 -9.37 -1.68 6.67
C ALA A 146 -8.33 -1.95 5.57
N ILE A 147 -8.66 -2.89 4.70
CA ILE A 147 -7.80 -3.54 3.70
C ILE A 147 -8.02 -2.90 2.33
N MET A 148 -9.07 -2.11 2.11
CA MET A 148 -9.18 -1.29 0.89
C MET A 148 -9.78 0.05 1.28
N PRO A 149 -9.18 1.19 0.91
CA PRO A 149 -9.86 2.47 0.98
C PRO A 149 -10.73 2.63 -0.27
N LEU A 150 -12.04 2.64 -0.05
CA LEU A 150 -13.02 2.87 -1.10
C LEU A 150 -13.02 4.36 -1.50
N SER A 151 -12.78 4.63 -2.79
CA SER A 151 -12.84 6.00 -3.32
C SER A 151 -14.22 6.61 -3.11
N GLY A 152 -14.29 7.72 -2.38
CA GLY A 152 -15.52 8.49 -2.18
C GLY A 152 -16.47 7.95 -1.11
N ILE A 153 -16.05 6.99 -0.28
CA ILE A 153 -16.80 6.50 0.88
C ILE A 153 -15.90 6.61 2.12
N GLU A 154 -16.44 7.17 3.21
CA GLU A 154 -15.68 7.36 4.46
C GLU A 154 -15.67 6.11 5.33
N TYR A 155 -14.63 5.94 6.14
CA TYR A 155 -14.53 4.85 7.11
C TYR A 155 -14.86 5.32 8.51
N ILE A 156 -15.64 4.50 9.23
CA ILE A 156 -15.85 4.64 10.66
C ILE A 156 -15.40 3.34 11.33
N PHE A 157 -14.28 3.37 12.03
CA PHE A 157 -13.68 2.16 12.56
C PHE A 157 -14.31 1.72 13.87
N THR A 158 -14.50 0.41 14.03
CA THR A 158 -14.61 -0.25 15.33
C THR A 158 -13.23 -0.79 15.70
N GLU A 159 -12.64 -0.26 16.78
CA GLU A 159 -11.31 -0.70 17.23
C GLU A 159 -11.38 -1.68 18.39
N LEU A 160 -12.49 -1.66 19.15
CA LEU A 160 -12.66 -2.45 20.36
C LEU A 160 -13.89 -3.34 20.25
N PHE A 161 -13.79 -4.54 20.83
CA PHE A 161 -14.87 -5.53 20.88
C PHE A 161 -15.24 -5.75 22.33
N PHE A 162 -16.46 -5.38 22.72
CA PHE A 162 -16.91 -5.59 24.08
C PHE A 162 -17.03 -7.09 24.38
N ASN A 163 -17.55 -7.86 23.42
CA ASN A 163 -17.57 -9.30 23.46
C ASN A 163 -16.94 -9.87 22.19
N LYS A 164 -16.11 -10.90 22.36
CA LYS A 164 -15.34 -11.51 21.28
C LYS A 164 -15.32 -13.03 21.41
N LYS A 165 -15.07 -13.68 20.27
CA LYS A 165 -14.93 -15.13 20.17
C LYS A 165 -13.48 -15.53 20.47
N GLY A 166 -13.28 -16.39 21.47
CA GLY A 166 -11.97 -16.91 21.83
C GLY A 166 -11.44 -17.95 20.85
N PRO A 167 -10.18 -18.40 21.01
CA PRO A 167 -9.55 -19.38 20.13
C PRO A 167 -10.32 -20.71 20.03
N GLN A 168 -10.97 -21.10 21.12
CA GLN A 168 -11.81 -22.31 21.22
C GLN A 168 -13.26 -22.09 20.74
N GLY A 169 -13.58 -20.92 20.18
CA GLY A 169 -14.90 -20.59 19.65
C GLY A 169 -15.93 -20.09 20.67
N ASN A 170 -15.59 -20.05 21.96
CA ASN A 170 -16.46 -19.54 23.01
C ASN A 170 -16.48 -18.02 23.08
N TRP A 171 -17.64 -17.43 23.34
CA TRP A 171 -17.80 -15.99 23.51
C TRP A 171 -17.55 -15.53 24.95
N TYR A 172 -16.82 -14.43 25.09
CA TYR A 172 -16.57 -13.77 26.37
C TYR A 172 -16.53 -12.24 26.22
N SER A 173 -16.92 -11.54 27.28
CA SER A 173 -16.75 -10.09 27.42
C SER A 173 -15.32 -9.74 27.78
N GLU A 174 -14.77 -8.66 27.23
CA GLU A 174 -13.44 -8.15 27.56
C GLU A 174 -13.33 -7.67 29.01
N ASP A 175 -12.09 -7.57 29.50
CA ASP A 175 -11.78 -6.92 30.77
C ASP A 175 -12.00 -5.40 30.70
N LEU A 176 -12.73 -4.85 31.69
CA LEU A 176 -13.09 -3.43 31.69
C LEU A 176 -11.89 -2.51 31.91
N SER A 177 -10.94 -2.91 32.76
CA SER A 177 -9.74 -2.12 33.03
C SER A 177 -8.86 -2.04 31.79
N LEU A 178 -8.75 -3.15 31.05
CA LEU A 178 -8.06 -3.19 29.76
C LEU A 178 -8.74 -2.30 28.72
N MET A 179 -10.08 -2.39 28.56
CA MET A 179 -10.82 -1.52 27.64
C MET A 179 -10.64 -0.04 27.99
N MET A 180 -10.78 0.32 29.27
CA MET A 180 -10.59 1.70 29.72
C MET A 180 -9.17 2.19 29.43
N ARG A 181 -8.15 1.37 29.69
CA ARG A 181 -6.75 1.70 29.38
C ARG A 181 -6.57 1.91 27.87
N GLN A 182 -7.12 1.04 27.03
CA GLN A 182 -7.04 1.18 25.57
C GLN A 182 -7.73 2.46 25.09
N ILE A 183 -8.89 2.81 25.65
CA ILE A 183 -9.62 4.02 25.31
C ILE A 183 -8.83 5.28 25.69
N LEU A 184 -8.32 5.34 26.92
CA LEU A 184 -7.65 6.52 27.45
C LEU A 184 -6.27 6.74 26.84
N LEU A 185 -5.52 5.67 26.55
CA LEU A 185 -4.19 5.74 25.92
C LEU A 185 -4.24 5.82 24.39
N SER A 186 -5.39 5.56 23.77
CA SER A 186 -5.53 5.66 22.32
C SER A 186 -5.18 7.08 21.86
N GLN A 187 -4.41 7.23 20.78
CA GLN A 187 -4.20 8.52 20.12
C GLN A 187 -5.42 8.93 19.27
N ASP A 188 -6.30 7.97 18.97
CA ASP A 188 -7.49 8.21 18.16
C ASP A 188 -8.53 9.04 18.92
N ARG A 189 -9.06 10.07 18.27
CA ARG A 189 -10.15 10.89 18.83
C ARG A 189 -11.53 10.24 18.72
N TYR A 190 -11.67 9.24 17.86
CA TYR A 190 -12.91 8.53 17.60
C TYR A 190 -12.64 7.06 17.85
N ILE A 191 -13.47 6.42 18.68
CA ILE A 191 -13.28 5.04 19.11
C ILE A 191 -14.63 4.32 18.99
N GLY A 192 -14.69 3.28 18.18
CA GLY A 192 -15.84 2.41 18.02
C GLY A 192 -15.74 1.18 18.90
N ILE A 193 -16.81 0.91 19.64
CA ILE A 193 -16.97 -0.29 20.47
C ILE A 193 -18.07 -1.14 19.85
N GLU A 194 -17.69 -2.32 19.38
CA GLU A 194 -18.58 -3.30 18.78
C GLU A 194 -19.17 -4.24 19.83
N LEU A 195 -20.47 -4.50 19.69
CA LEU A 195 -21.28 -5.38 20.53
C LEU A 195 -21.90 -6.47 19.64
N HIS A 196 -22.11 -7.66 20.22
CA HIS A 196 -22.99 -8.67 19.64
C HIS A 196 -23.93 -9.21 20.72
N HIS A 197 -25.08 -8.56 20.90
CA HIS A 197 -26.05 -8.88 21.97
C HIS A 197 -26.50 -10.34 21.99
N ARG A 198 -26.51 -11.00 20.82
CA ARG A 198 -26.93 -12.41 20.69
C ARG A 198 -26.09 -13.34 21.55
N HIS A 199 -24.84 -12.96 21.82
CA HIS A 199 -23.89 -13.73 22.62
C HIS A 199 -23.78 -13.24 24.07
N PHE A 200 -24.57 -12.24 24.48
CA PHE A 200 -24.51 -11.73 25.83
C PHE A 200 -25.08 -12.72 26.86
N LYS A 201 -24.35 -12.82 27.96
CA LYS A 201 -24.73 -13.47 29.21
C LYS A 201 -25.23 -12.41 30.19
N ARG A 202 -25.88 -12.82 31.29
CA ARG A 202 -26.49 -11.88 32.26
C ARG A 202 -25.49 -10.86 32.82
N TRP A 203 -24.24 -11.28 33.07
CA TRP A 203 -23.19 -10.41 33.60
C TRP A 203 -22.61 -9.45 32.56
N ASP A 204 -22.72 -9.74 31.26
CA ASP A 204 -22.22 -8.87 30.21
C ASP A 204 -22.99 -7.54 30.20
N PHE A 205 -24.30 -7.57 30.45
CA PHE A 205 -25.11 -6.36 30.65
C PHE A 205 -24.65 -5.52 31.85
N ARG A 206 -24.27 -6.18 32.96
CA ARG A 206 -23.74 -5.49 34.15
C ARG A 206 -22.39 -4.83 33.85
N LYS A 207 -21.51 -5.53 33.14
CA LYS A 207 -20.21 -4.99 32.71
C LYS A 207 -20.36 -3.83 31.74
N LEU A 208 -21.25 -3.95 30.75
CA LEU A 208 -21.52 -2.88 29.78
C LEU A 208 -22.08 -1.63 30.46
N ARG A 209 -22.99 -1.81 31.43
CA ARG A 209 -23.47 -0.71 32.29
C ARG A 209 -22.31 0.01 32.98
N SER A 210 -21.43 -0.75 33.63
CA SER A 210 -20.26 -0.19 34.32
C SER A 210 -19.36 0.56 33.35
N LEU A 211 -19.07 -0.01 32.17
CA LEU A 211 -18.26 0.64 31.14
C LEU A 211 -18.85 1.98 30.72
N ILE A 212 -20.12 2.01 30.30
CA ILE A 212 -20.80 3.23 29.84
C ILE A 212 -20.82 4.28 30.97
N THR A 213 -21.14 3.86 32.20
CA THR A 213 -21.16 4.76 33.37
C THR A 213 -19.79 5.37 33.64
N LEU A 214 -18.72 4.56 33.60
CA LEU A 214 -17.35 5.02 33.76
C LEU A 214 -16.97 6.01 32.65
N LEU A 215 -17.28 5.70 31.40
CA LEU A 215 -16.99 6.57 30.25
C LEU A 215 -17.72 7.92 30.34
N LYS A 216 -18.99 7.94 30.76
CA LYS A 216 -19.74 9.20 30.95
C LYS A 216 -19.14 10.09 32.05
N ARG A 217 -18.46 9.51 33.04
CA ARG A 217 -17.78 10.24 34.13
C ARG A 217 -16.37 10.71 33.75
N GLN A 218 -15.76 10.20 32.68
CA GLN A 218 -14.41 10.59 32.29
C GLN A 218 -14.37 11.99 31.67
N ASN A 219 -13.57 12.87 32.25
CA ASN A 219 -13.32 14.19 31.69
C ASN A 219 -12.68 14.07 30.31
N GLY A 220 -13.31 14.71 29.31
CA GLY A 220 -12.82 14.68 27.94
C GLY A 220 -13.26 13.44 27.16
N VAL A 221 -14.16 12.59 27.66
CA VAL A 221 -14.82 11.54 26.88
C VAL A 221 -16.26 11.95 26.57
N ARG A 222 -16.72 11.67 25.35
CA ARG A 222 -18.11 11.89 24.92
C ARG A 222 -18.62 10.69 24.16
N ILE A 223 -19.77 10.15 24.56
CA ILE A 223 -20.44 9.11 23.78
C ILE A 223 -21.30 9.78 22.71
N VAL A 224 -21.21 9.34 21.46
CA VAL A 224 -21.85 9.94 20.29
C VAL A 224 -22.51 8.87 19.42
N SER A 225 -23.56 9.27 18.69
CA SER A 225 -24.24 8.44 17.70
C SER A 225 -23.36 8.19 16.47
N LEU A 226 -23.50 7.03 15.83
CA LEU A 226 -22.80 6.69 14.59
C LEU A 226 -23.14 7.66 13.44
N ASP A 227 -24.39 8.11 13.33
CA ASP A 227 -24.80 9.07 12.28
C ASP A 227 -24.11 10.43 12.40
N LEU A 228 -23.82 10.87 13.62
CA LEU A 228 -23.07 12.11 13.84
C LEU A 228 -21.66 12.01 13.27
N LEU A 229 -21.02 10.84 13.39
CA LEU A 229 -19.70 10.56 12.84
C LEU A 229 -19.74 10.49 11.32
N ALA A 230 -20.75 9.83 10.75
CA ALA A 230 -20.95 9.77 9.30
C ALA A 230 -21.24 11.13 8.65
N ARG A 231 -21.81 12.08 9.41
CA ARG A 231 -22.11 13.44 8.93
C ARG A 231 -20.94 14.41 9.13
N LYS A 232 -20.19 14.27 10.23
CA LYS A 232 -18.96 15.03 10.48
C LYS A 232 -17.81 14.34 9.77
N GLN A 233 -17.64 14.63 8.48
CA GLN A 233 -16.51 14.20 7.64
C GLN A 233 -15.25 13.98 8.49
N LEU A 234 -14.97 12.72 8.83
CA LEU A 234 -13.92 12.42 9.79
C LEU A 234 -12.59 12.72 9.11
N LYS A 235 -11.93 13.77 9.61
CA LYS A 235 -10.78 14.42 8.97
C LYS A 235 -9.79 13.42 8.36
N LYS A 236 -9.44 13.72 7.11
CA LYS A 236 -8.40 13.19 6.20
C LYS A 236 -6.97 13.02 6.76
N ASN A 237 -6.76 12.95 8.08
CA ASN A 237 -5.44 13.04 8.74
C ASN A 237 -5.03 11.80 9.55
N LYS A 238 -5.63 10.64 9.32
CA LYS A 238 -5.20 9.40 9.97
C LYS A 238 -4.43 8.52 9.00
N LEU A 239 -3.46 7.76 9.50
CA LEU A 239 -2.78 6.70 8.76
C LEU A 239 -3.56 5.39 8.90
N CYS A 240 -3.58 4.61 7.83
CA CYS A 240 -4.02 3.22 7.86
C CYS A 240 -2.88 2.37 8.44
N ARG A 241 -3.13 1.73 9.60
CA ARG A 241 -2.12 0.94 10.32
C ARG A 241 -1.58 -0.22 9.48
N SER A 242 -2.44 -0.93 8.75
CA SER A 242 -2.02 -1.99 7.81
C SER A 242 -1.18 -1.44 6.66
N GLY A 243 -1.54 -0.27 6.12
CA GLY A 243 -0.73 0.41 5.10
C GLY A 243 0.68 0.78 5.58
N VAL A 244 0.84 1.24 6.83
CA VAL A 244 2.15 1.52 7.43
C VAL A 244 2.98 0.24 7.53
N LEU A 245 2.38 -0.83 8.05
CA LEU A 245 3.04 -2.13 8.18
C LEU A 245 3.43 -2.72 6.82
N TYR A 246 2.55 -2.61 5.82
CA TYR A 246 2.87 -3.05 4.47
C TYR A 246 4.02 -2.25 3.87
N PHE A 247 4.02 -0.92 4.03
CA PHE A 247 5.12 -0.09 3.58
C PHE A 247 6.45 -0.48 4.24
N LEU A 248 6.45 -0.66 5.56
CA LEU A 248 7.63 -1.07 6.32
C LEU A 248 8.10 -2.49 5.98
N GLY A 249 7.18 -3.40 5.65
CA GLY A 249 7.50 -4.78 5.28
C GLY A 249 7.97 -4.94 3.83
N TYR A 250 7.26 -4.31 2.88
CA TYR A 250 7.45 -4.48 1.43
C TYR A 250 8.28 -3.37 0.76
N GLN A 251 8.53 -2.25 1.46
CA GLN A 251 9.05 -0.98 0.92
C GLN A 251 8.07 -0.19 0.05
N PHE A 252 6.84 -0.65 -0.04
CA PHE A 252 5.76 0.00 -0.77
C PHE A 252 4.45 -0.41 -0.12
N VAL A 253 3.41 0.38 -0.35
CA VAL A 253 2.05 -0.03 -0.02
C VAL A 253 1.53 -0.81 -1.23
N PRO A 254 1.25 -2.14 -1.14
CA PRO A 254 0.87 -2.89 -2.32
C PRO A 254 -0.47 -2.39 -2.86
N LYS A 255 -0.64 -2.32 -4.17
CA LYS A 255 -1.90 -1.90 -4.78
C LYS A 255 -2.93 -3.04 -4.65
N PRO A 256 -4.21 -2.77 -4.32
CA PRO A 256 -4.84 -1.44 -4.18
C PRO A 256 -4.84 -0.87 -2.74
N PHE A 257 -4.06 -1.43 -1.81
CA PHE A 257 -3.91 -0.90 -0.45
C PHE A 257 -3.39 0.55 -0.48
N SER A 258 -3.74 1.34 0.53
CA SER A 258 -3.27 2.72 0.72
C SER A 258 -2.95 2.95 2.19
N ILE A 259 -1.92 3.74 2.44
CA ILE A 259 -1.56 4.18 3.79
C ILE A 259 -2.48 5.31 4.29
N SER A 260 -3.24 5.94 3.38
CA SER A 260 -4.19 7.01 3.69
C SER A 260 -5.62 6.47 3.56
N PRO A 261 -6.40 6.37 4.66
CA PRO A 261 -7.81 5.99 4.61
C PRO A 261 -8.59 6.90 3.65
N GLY A 262 -9.41 6.29 2.79
CA GLY A 262 -10.23 6.99 1.79
C GLY A 262 -9.46 7.61 0.60
N ARG A 263 -8.14 7.44 0.48
CA ARG A 263 -7.37 7.85 -0.71
C ARG A 263 -6.95 6.63 -1.53
N LEU A 264 -6.89 6.80 -2.85
CA LEU A 264 -6.43 5.78 -3.77
C LEU A 264 -4.90 5.69 -3.81
N ASN A 265 -4.39 4.47 -3.95
CA ASN A 265 -3.03 4.19 -4.42
C ASN A 265 -3.13 3.92 -5.93
N PRO A 266 -2.87 4.93 -6.79
CA PRO A 266 -3.14 4.79 -8.22
C PRO A 266 -2.25 3.72 -8.83
N ASP A 267 -2.82 2.92 -9.73
CA ASP A 267 -2.05 1.94 -10.50
C ASP A 267 -1.36 2.60 -11.70
N THR A 268 -0.33 3.38 -11.39
CA THR A 268 0.60 4.02 -12.36
C THR A 268 1.24 3.01 -13.31
N PHE A 269 1.37 1.74 -12.90
CA PHE A 269 1.89 0.68 -13.74
C PHE A 269 0.87 0.22 -14.78
N GLN A 270 -0.43 0.24 -14.47
CA GLN A 270 -1.49 -0.19 -15.39
C GLN A 270 -1.50 0.62 -16.69
N SER A 271 -1.10 1.90 -16.67
CA SER A 271 -0.98 2.71 -17.88
C SER A 271 0.24 2.37 -18.74
N HIS A 272 1.26 1.74 -18.18
CA HIS A 272 2.50 1.35 -18.88
C HIS A 272 2.46 -0.10 -19.35
N CYS A 273 1.96 -1.02 -18.51
CA CYS A 273 1.81 -2.43 -18.86
C CYS A 273 0.57 -3.04 -18.20
N PRO A 274 -0.56 -3.13 -18.93
CA PRO A 274 -1.79 -3.71 -18.40
C PRO A 274 -1.62 -5.20 -18.07
N GLY A 275 -1.65 -5.53 -16.77
CA GLY A 275 -1.77 -6.89 -16.24
C GLY A 275 -3.23 -7.31 -15.98
N PRO A 276 -3.48 -8.45 -15.29
CA PRO A 276 -2.48 -9.38 -14.74
C PRO A 276 -1.90 -10.35 -15.79
N PHE A 277 -0.65 -10.75 -15.57
CA PHE A 277 0.01 -11.80 -16.35
C PHE A 277 -0.33 -13.19 -15.82
N LYS A 278 -0.37 -14.17 -16.72
CA LYS A 278 -0.69 -15.58 -16.43
C LYS A 278 0.34 -16.50 -17.06
N LYS A 279 0.38 -17.76 -16.63
CA LYS A 279 1.16 -18.79 -17.31
C LYS A 279 0.70 -18.94 -18.75
N ILE A 280 1.66 -19.10 -19.64
CA ILE A 280 1.47 -19.29 -21.08
C ILE A 280 2.37 -20.42 -21.56
N GLY A 281 2.03 -21.02 -22.71
CA GLY A 281 2.81 -22.10 -23.30
C GLY A 281 4.26 -21.70 -23.57
N LEU A 282 5.20 -22.55 -23.15
CA LEU A 282 6.63 -22.32 -23.33
C LEU A 282 7.07 -22.64 -24.76
N PHE A 283 8.11 -21.95 -25.25
CA PHE A 283 8.71 -22.24 -26.55
C PHE A 283 9.35 -23.63 -26.59
N GLN A 284 9.06 -24.37 -27.66
CA GLN A 284 9.71 -25.63 -28.01
C GLN A 284 10.65 -25.40 -29.21
N LYS A 285 11.62 -24.50 -29.02
CA LYS A 285 12.59 -24.11 -30.04
C LYS A 285 14.01 -24.05 -29.44
N PRO A 286 15.07 -24.18 -30.25
CA PRO A 286 16.44 -23.94 -29.81
C PRO A 286 16.64 -22.54 -29.24
N GLU A 287 17.50 -22.43 -28.22
CA GLU A 287 17.78 -21.17 -27.51
C GLU A 287 18.22 -20.04 -28.44
N LYS A 288 19.08 -20.33 -29.41
CA LYS A 288 19.59 -19.33 -30.36
C LYS A 288 18.46 -18.65 -31.14
N ILE A 289 17.49 -19.42 -31.61
CA ILE A 289 16.30 -18.90 -32.31
C ILE A 289 15.48 -18.01 -31.36
N ILE A 290 15.26 -18.46 -30.13
CA ILE A 290 14.53 -17.68 -29.11
C ILE A 290 15.28 -16.39 -28.78
N ALA A 291 16.61 -16.42 -28.74
CA ALA A 291 17.45 -15.27 -28.43
C ALA A 291 17.38 -14.21 -29.54
N ASP A 292 17.45 -14.63 -30.81
CA ASP A 292 17.30 -13.76 -31.97
C ASP A 292 15.88 -13.16 -32.05
N GLU A 293 14.84 -13.98 -31.84
CA GLU A 293 13.46 -13.52 -31.77
C GLU A 293 13.24 -12.52 -30.61
N PHE A 294 13.84 -12.78 -29.44
CA PHE A 294 13.77 -11.87 -28.28
C PHE A 294 14.46 -10.53 -28.55
N TYR A 295 15.63 -10.55 -29.19
CA TYR A 295 16.34 -9.35 -29.60
C TYR A 295 15.45 -8.48 -30.51
N HIS A 296 14.78 -9.08 -31.51
CA HIS A 296 13.88 -8.35 -32.40
C HIS A 296 12.65 -7.80 -31.68
N GLU A 297 12.07 -8.54 -30.73
CA GLU A 297 10.93 -8.05 -29.96
C GLU A 297 11.31 -6.87 -29.06
N LEU A 298 12.48 -6.95 -28.41
CA LEU A 298 13.01 -5.83 -27.64
C LEU A 298 13.34 -4.63 -28.54
N LYS A 299 13.91 -4.86 -29.73
CA LYS A 299 14.16 -3.81 -30.74
C LYS A 299 12.88 -3.09 -31.17
N ARG A 300 11.80 -3.83 -31.41
CA ARG A 300 10.47 -3.24 -31.71
C ARG A 300 9.94 -2.40 -30.56
N SER A 301 10.07 -2.87 -29.32
CA SER A 301 9.68 -2.13 -28.12
C SER A 301 10.46 -0.82 -27.98
N VAL A 302 11.80 -0.88 -28.09
CA VAL A 302 12.66 0.31 -28.04
C VAL A 302 12.30 1.30 -29.15
N GLY A 303 12.14 0.83 -30.39
CA GLY A 303 11.78 1.67 -31.53
C GLY A 303 10.40 2.33 -31.40
N ALA A 304 9.42 1.63 -30.83
CA ALA A 304 8.08 2.18 -30.59
C ALA A 304 8.07 3.24 -29.48
N LEU A 305 8.98 3.15 -28.50
CA LEU A 305 9.07 4.10 -27.40
C LEU A 305 9.91 5.34 -27.75
N ALA A 306 10.90 5.19 -28.64
CA ALA A 306 11.86 6.22 -29.00
C ALA A 306 11.18 7.42 -29.70
N PRO A 307 11.39 8.66 -29.23
CA PRO A 307 10.88 9.83 -29.92
C PRO A 307 11.61 10.04 -31.25
N LYS A 308 10.88 10.53 -32.26
CA LYS A 308 11.47 10.90 -33.55
C LYS A 308 12.06 12.31 -33.45
N ASN A 309 13.31 12.47 -33.90
CA ASN A 309 13.99 13.77 -34.03
C ASN A 309 14.17 14.57 -32.71
N GLU A 310 14.01 13.94 -31.55
CA GLU A 310 14.28 14.55 -30.25
C GLU A 310 15.43 13.84 -29.53
N PRO A 311 16.24 14.55 -28.72
CA PRO A 311 17.25 13.92 -27.89
C PRO A 311 16.65 12.92 -26.90
N ILE A 312 17.41 11.85 -26.63
CA ILE A 312 17.01 10.76 -25.75
C ILE A 312 17.91 10.74 -24.53
N GLY A 313 17.31 10.66 -23.33
CA GLY A 313 18.01 10.38 -22.09
C GLY A 313 17.98 8.89 -21.77
N LEU A 314 19.11 8.32 -21.37
CA LEU A 314 19.22 6.94 -20.90
C LEU A 314 20.00 6.86 -19.59
N PHE A 315 19.45 6.15 -18.60
CA PHE A 315 20.18 5.84 -17.37
C PHE A 315 21.09 4.62 -17.61
N LEU A 316 22.40 4.87 -17.61
CA LEU A 316 23.42 3.88 -17.92
C LEU A 316 24.05 3.36 -16.62
N SER A 317 23.89 2.05 -16.38
CA SER A 317 24.36 1.38 -15.16
C SER A 317 25.57 0.46 -15.37
N GLY A 318 26.09 0.40 -16.60
CA GLY A 318 27.17 -0.51 -16.98
C GLY A 318 26.79 -2.00 -16.99
N GLY A 319 25.55 -2.33 -16.62
CA GLY A 319 24.99 -3.68 -16.72
C GLY A 319 24.42 -3.97 -18.11
N ILE A 320 24.19 -5.25 -18.40
CA ILE A 320 23.67 -5.70 -19.69
C ILE A 320 22.29 -5.11 -20.03
N ASP A 321 21.45 -4.82 -19.04
CA ASP A 321 20.06 -4.37 -19.28
C ASP A 321 20.03 -2.97 -19.91
N SER A 322 20.75 -1.99 -19.32
CA SER A 322 20.85 -0.64 -19.88
C SER A 322 21.73 -0.60 -21.14
N ALA A 323 22.76 -1.45 -21.22
CA ALA A 323 23.60 -1.57 -22.41
C ALA A 323 22.83 -2.11 -23.62
N ALA A 324 21.97 -3.11 -23.43
CA ALA A 324 21.10 -3.65 -24.47
C ALA A 324 20.13 -2.58 -25.00
N VAL A 325 19.51 -1.79 -24.11
CA VAL A 325 18.64 -0.68 -24.52
C VAL A 325 19.45 0.39 -25.28
N LEU A 326 20.65 0.73 -24.82
CA LEU A 326 21.52 1.69 -25.51
C LEU A 326 21.90 1.22 -26.92
N HIS A 327 22.31 -0.06 -27.06
CA HIS A 327 22.61 -0.67 -28.36
C HIS A 327 21.41 -0.55 -29.31
N LEU A 328 20.23 -0.98 -28.85
CA LEU A 328 19.02 -0.95 -29.67
C LEU A 328 18.59 0.47 -30.03
N LEU A 329 18.69 1.44 -29.11
CA LEU A 329 18.42 2.85 -29.41
C LEU A 329 19.30 3.35 -30.55
N ARG A 330 20.59 3.01 -30.55
CA ARG A 330 21.51 3.37 -31.63
C ARG A 330 21.16 2.74 -32.97
N GLU A 331 20.58 1.55 -32.98
CA GLU A 331 20.16 0.91 -34.21
C GLU A 331 18.83 1.44 -34.77
N VAL A 332 17.90 1.87 -33.90
CA VAL A 332 16.54 2.22 -34.33
C VAL A 332 16.32 3.72 -34.48
N CYS A 333 17.18 4.57 -33.92
CA CYS A 333 17.03 6.02 -34.05
C CYS A 333 18.39 6.72 -34.24
N GLY A 334 18.41 7.73 -35.11
CA GLY A 334 19.55 8.63 -35.32
C GLY A 334 19.61 9.78 -34.31
N SER A 335 18.72 9.80 -33.32
CA SER A 335 18.66 10.88 -32.32
C SER A 335 19.95 10.98 -31.51
N LYS A 336 20.24 12.20 -31.03
CA LYS A 336 21.31 12.42 -30.05
C LYS A 336 20.96 11.71 -28.74
N ILE A 337 21.83 10.82 -28.28
CA ILE A 337 21.65 10.08 -27.03
C ILE A 337 22.53 10.69 -25.95
N HIS A 338 21.90 11.10 -24.86
CA HIS A 338 22.53 11.51 -23.62
C HIS A 338 22.45 10.36 -22.62
N THR A 339 23.59 9.89 -22.14
CA THR A 339 23.66 8.81 -21.15
C THR A 339 24.04 9.39 -19.79
N PHE A 340 23.36 8.95 -18.73
CA PHE A 340 23.56 9.46 -17.36
C PHE A 340 23.93 8.31 -16.44
N THR A 341 25.04 8.44 -15.73
CA THR A 341 25.50 7.45 -14.76
C THR A 341 25.64 8.11 -13.39
N ALA A 342 24.92 7.58 -12.40
CA ALA A 342 25.03 8.04 -11.03
C ALA A 342 26.16 7.34 -10.27
N SER A 343 26.79 8.06 -9.36
CA SER A 343 27.77 7.50 -8.41
C SER A 343 27.70 8.20 -7.05
N PHE A 344 27.82 7.43 -5.96
CA PHE A 344 27.88 7.98 -4.59
C PHE A 344 29.30 8.29 -4.11
N ARG A 345 30.27 7.64 -4.75
CA ARG A 345 31.70 7.81 -4.51
C ARG A 345 32.37 7.96 -5.87
N HIS A 346 33.59 8.46 -5.89
CA HIS A 346 34.46 8.36 -7.06
C HIS A 346 34.91 6.89 -7.26
N ASP A 347 33.97 5.97 -7.46
CA ASP A 347 34.23 4.58 -7.84
C ASP A 347 34.61 4.56 -9.32
N SER A 348 35.92 4.56 -9.58
CA SER A 348 36.50 4.53 -10.92
C SER A 348 36.09 3.26 -11.70
N GLY A 349 35.73 2.17 -11.02
CA GLY A 349 35.41 0.90 -11.67
C GLY A 349 34.06 0.90 -12.37
N HIS A 350 32.99 1.31 -11.69
CA HIS A 350 31.64 1.39 -12.29
C HIS A 350 31.53 2.53 -13.32
N ILE A 351 32.07 3.71 -12.96
CA ILE A 351 32.08 4.87 -13.83
C ILE A 351 32.87 4.57 -15.11
N GLY A 352 34.06 3.98 -15.00
CA GLY A 352 34.89 3.66 -16.15
C GLY A 352 34.24 2.66 -17.12
N VAL A 353 33.41 1.72 -16.65
CA VAL A 353 32.64 0.83 -17.55
C VAL A 353 31.60 1.62 -18.34
N CYS A 354 30.87 2.52 -17.68
CA CYS A 354 29.84 3.34 -18.31
C CYS A 354 30.46 4.31 -19.32
N GLU A 355 31.57 4.96 -18.98
CA GLU A 355 32.32 5.84 -19.88
C GLU A 355 32.83 5.10 -21.12
N ARG A 356 33.42 3.91 -20.95
CA ARG A 356 33.86 3.08 -22.07
C ARG A 356 32.70 2.71 -22.99
N LEU A 357 31.55 2.34 -22.42
CA LEU A 357 30.37 1.98 -23.18
C LEU A 357 29.76 3.19 -23.91
N ALA A 358 29.73 4.35 -23.25
CA ALA A 358 29.27 5.61 -23.81
C ALA A 358 30.17 6.08 -24.97
N LYS A 359 31.50 5.92 -24.83
CA LYS A 359 32.48 6.16 -25.90
C LYS A 359 32.27 5.21 -27.07
N TYR A 360 32.08 3.91 -26.80
CA TYR A 360 31.82 2.90 -27.83
C TYR A 360 30.59 3.26 -28.69
N TYR A 361 29.52 3.76 -28.08
CA TYR A 361 28.30 4.20 -28.78
C TYR A 361 28.26 5.70 -29.11
N SER A 362 29.38 6.42 -28.97
CA SER A 362 29.50 7.86 -29.25
C SER A 362 28.37 8.71 -28.65
N THR A 363 27.96 8.42 -27.42
CA THR A 363 26.90 9.17 -26.70
C THR A 363 27.49 10.38 -25.97
N VAL A 364 26.65 11.39 -25.69
CA VAL A 364 27.04 12.46 -24.75
C VAL A 364 26.86 11.93 -23.33
N HIS A 365 27.98 11.59 -22.68
CA HIS A 365 27.96 10.96 -21.36
C HIS A 365 28.02 11.98 -20.23
N HIS A 366 27.22 11.75 -19.20
CA HIS A 366 27.13 12.59 -18.01
C HIS A 366 27.34 11.74 -16.76
N ASN A 367 28.47 11.96 -16.08
CA ASN A 367 28.72 11.40 -14.77
C ASN A 367 28.12 12.30 -13.69
N ILE A 368 27.13 11.77 -12.96
CA ILE A 368 26.40 12.52 -11.93
C ILE A 368 26.83 12.02 -10.56
N PHE A 369 27.59 12.84 -9.84
CA PHE A 369 27.92 12.59 -8.45
C PHE A 369 26.73 12.90 -7.55
N LEU A 370 26.39 11.95 -6.66
CA LEU A 370 25.28 12.07 -5.71
C LEU A 370 25.83 12.44 -4.32
N PRO A 371 25.73 13.71 -3.91
CA PRO A 371 26.28 14.12 -2.62
C PRO A 371 25.44 13.57 -1.46
N PRO A 372 26.01 13.42 -0.25
CA PRO A 372 25.25 13.02 0.93
C PRO A 372 24.06 13.93 1.26
N THR A 373 24.14 15.21 0.90
CA THR A 373 23.05 16.19 1.07
C THR A 373 21.82 15.89 0.21
N LEU A 374 21.92 14.99 -0.78
CA LEU A 374 20.78 14.55 -1.58
C LEU A 374 19.65 13.97 -0.71
N LEU A 375 19.97 13.43 0.46
CA LEU A 375 18.95 12.96 1.42
C LEU A 375 17.90 14.03 1.75
N LEU A 376 18.29 15.31 1.76
CA LEU A 376 17.41 16.44 2.07
C LEU A 376 16.35 16.66 0.97
N ALA A 377 16.62 16.22 -0.27
CA ALA A 377 15.68 16.33 -1.38
C ALA A 377 14.44 15.42 -1.22
N LEU A 378 14.42 14.54 -0.21
CA LEU A 378 13.26 13.72 0.13
C LEU A 378 12.03 14.55 0.45
N ASP A 379 12.20 15.69 1.11
CA ASP A 379 11.08 16.61 1.38
C ASP A 379 10.59 17.29 0.10
N SER A 380 11.51 17.81 -0.71
CA SER A 380 11.20 18.37 -2.02
C SER A 380 10.44 17.38 -2.91
N PHE A 381 10.80 16.10 -2.89
CA PHE A 381 10.06 15.08 -3.62
C PHE A 381 8.60 14.98 -3.14
N TYR A 382 8.36 14.98 -1.83
CA TYR A 382 7.01 14.85 -1.26
C TYR A 382 6.16 16.13 -1.31
N GLU A 383 6.76 17.30 -1.53
CA GLU A 383 6.04 18.54 -1.84
C GLU A 383 5.18 18.42 -3.12
N HIS A 384 5.52 17.50 -4.03
CA HIS A 384 4.76 17.21 -5.25
C HIS A 384 3.48 16.39 -5.04
N ASN A 385 2.97 16.27 -3.81
CA ASN A 385 1.71 15.59 -3.47
C ASN A 385 1.65 14.11 -3.87
N ILE A 386 2.74 13.38 -3.62
CA ILE A 386 2.83 11.94 -3.90
C ILE A 386 1.82 11.18 -3.01
N PRO A 387 0.98 10.29 -3.57
CA PRO A 387 -0.16 9.72 -2.84
C PRO A 387 0.25 8.70 -1.75
N GLN A 388 1.44 8.11 -1.86
CA GLN A 388 1.96 7.09 -0.95
C GLN A 388 3.48 7.27 -0.78
N PRO A 389 4.07 6.79 0.33
CA PRO A 389 5.51 6.71 0.47
C PRO A 389 6.09 5.63 -0.48
N ILE A 390 7.28 5.90 -1.02
CA ILE A 390 8.01 5.02 -1.96
C ILE A 390 9.34 4.64 -1.32
N GLY A 391 9.46 3.39 -0.86
CA GLY A 391 10.58 2.92 -0.05
C GLY A 391 11.72 2.31 -0.84
N ASP A 392 11.66 2.31 -2.17
CA ASP A 392 12.79 1.90 -3.00
C ASP A 392 13.97 2.89 -2.80
N ASN A 393 15.16 2.37 -2.56
CA ASN A 393 16.34 3.19 -2.25
C ASN A 393 16.94 3.87 -3.51
N GLY A 394 16.48 3.51 -4.71
CA GLY A 394 16.79 4.22 -5.95
C GLY A 394 15.98 5.51 -6.17
N LEU A 395 14.98 5.80 -5.31
CA LEU A 395 14.06 6.93 -5.49
C LEU A 395 14.77 8.28 -5.67
N LEU A 396 15.64 8.67 -4.73
CA LEU A 396 16.30 9.98 -4.77
C LEU A 396 17.31 10.07 -5.92
N THR A 397 17.95 8.95 -6.27
CA THR A 397 18.81 8.88 -7.44
C THR A 397 18.02 9.15 -8.72
N ASN A 398 16.90 8.47 -8.92
CA ASN A 398 16.06 8.68 -10.10
C ASN A 398 15.45 10.09 -10.10
N TYR A 399 15.06 10.62 -8.95
CA TYR A 399 14.57 11.98 -8.81
C TYR A 399 15.61 13.01 -9.26
N PHE A 400 16.84 12.88 -8.80
CA PHE A 400 17.93 13.80 -9.14
C PHE A 400 18.45 13.61 -10.57
N LEU A 401 18.64 12.37 -11.01
CA LEU A 401 19.04 12.08 -12.39
C LEU A 401 18.02 12.61 -13.39
N THR A 402 16.73 12.45 -13.12
CA THR A 402 15.68 12.99 -14.00
C THR A 402 15.69 14.52 -13.99
N PHE A 403 15.93 15.15 -12.83
CA PHE A 403 16.11 16.59 -12.73
C PHE A 403 17.25 17.12 -13.59
N LYS A 404 18.42 16.45 -13.59
CA LYS A 404 19.57 16.82 -14.45
C LYS A 404 19.32 16.48 -15.93
N MET A 405 18.68 15.35 -16.20
CA MET A 405 18.42 14.87 -17.56
C MET A 405 17.45 15.78 -18.34
N LYS A 406 16.46 16.39 -17.66
CA LYS A 406 15.44 17.24 -18.32
C LYS A 406 16.02 18.45 -19.06
N GLU A 407 17.26 18.84 -18.76
CA GLU A 407 18.00 19.90 -19.46
C GLU A 407 18.38 19.47 -20.89
N TYR A 408 18.45 18.16 -21.15
CA TYR A 408 18.96 17.58 -22.40
C TYR A 408 17.90 16.79 -23.18
N ALA A 409 16.98 16.11 -22.49
CA ALA A 409 15.99 15.23 -23.12
C ALA A 409 14.66 15.21 -22.37
N ARG A 410 13.59 14.81 -23.07
CA ARG A 410 12.23 14.68 -22.49
C ARG A 410 11.80 13.23 -22.28
N SER A 411 12.56 12.25 -22.77
CA SER A 411 12.30 10.83 -22.55
C SER A 411 13.46 10.19 -21.79
N ILE A 412 13.13 9.38 -20.78
CA ILE A 412 14.06 8.61 -19.96
C ILE A 412 13.89 7.12 -20.30
N PHE A 413 14.93 6.51 -20.84
CA PHE A 413 15.05 5.07 -21.02
C PHE A 413 15.79 4.43 -19.84
N THR A 414 15.24 3.34 -19.33
CA THR A 414 15.90 2.53 -18.29
C THR A 414 15.85 1.04 -18.64
N GLY A 415 16.71 0.25 -17.98
CA GLY A 415 16.73 -1.21 -18.08
C GLY A 415 15.78 -1.92 -17.09
N ASP A 416 14.90 -1.17 -16.41
CA ASP A 416 14.03 -1.72 -15.36
C ASP A 416 13.03 -2.75 -15.90
N GLY A 417 12.74 -3.74 -15.07
CA GLY A 417 11.90 -4.88 -15.43
C GLY A 417 12.67 -6.08 -16.00
N ALA A 418 13.87 -5.89 -16.56
CA ALA A 418 14.68 -6.97 -17.12
C ALA A 418 14.98 -8.07 -16.09
N ASP A 419 15.36 -7.68 -14.87
CA ASP A 419 15.69 -8.65 -13.81
C ASP A 419 14.49 -9.49 -13.38
N CYS A 420 13.30 -8.91 -13.30
CA CYS A 420 12.07 -9.63 -12.95
C CYS A 420 11.63 -10.54 -14.10
N LEU A 421 11.73 -10.07 -15.35
CA LEU A 421 11.26 -10.82 -16.52
C LEU A 421 12.21 -11.98 -16.91
N LEU A 422 13.52 -11.79 -16.79
CA LEU A 422 14.54 -12.66 -17.38
C LEU A 422 15.35 -13.46 -16.34
N GLY A 423 14.83 -13.60 -15.12
CA GLY A 423 15.46 -14.41 -14.07
C GLY A 423 16.70 -13.76 -13.43
N GLY A 424 16.81 -12.43 -13.47
CA GLY A 424 17.92 -11.68 -12.86
C GLY A 424 17.91 -11.69 -11.33
N LEU A 425 16.75 -11.86 -10.70
CA LEU A 425 16.62 -12.02 -9.25
C LEU A 425 16.94 -13.45 -8.77
N GLY A 426 16.85 -14.44 -9.67
CA GLY A 426 16.96 -15.86 -9.34
C GLY A 426 15.72 -16.42 -8.63
N PRO A 427 15.67 -17.75 -8.39
CA PRO A 427 14.62 -18.34 -7.57
C PRO A 427 14.85 -17.91 -6.12
N HIS A 428 13.98 -17.06 -5.60
CA HIS A 428 13.93 -16.71 -4.19
C HIS A 428 12.60 -17.19 -3.63
N GLU A 429 12.62 -17.77 -2.43
CA GLU A 429 11.40 -18.04 -1.69
C GLU A 429 10.79 -16.71 -1.24
N ASN A 430 9.45 -16.62 -1.22
CA ASN A 430 8.63 -15.42 -1.02
C ASN A 430 8.80 -14.71 0.35
N SER A 431 10.02 -14.53 0.86
CA SER A 431 10.24 -14.29 2.27
C SER A 431 11.57 -13.63 2.58
N GLU A 432 11.73 -12.35 2.27
CA GLU A 432 12.42 -11.45 3.19
C GLU A 432 11.66 -10.12 3.22
N PHE A 433 10.70 -10.01 4.15
CA PHE A 433 10.24 -8.70 4.59
C PHE A 433 11.43 -7.96 5.20
N PHE A 434 11.62 -6.69 4.87
CA PHE A 434 12.75 -5.89 5.39
C PHE A 434 12.66 -5.69 6.90
N LEU A 435 11.44 -5.73 7.43
CA LEU A 435 11.12 -5.80 8.85
C LEU A 435 10.32 -7.09 9.07
N SER A 436 10.78 -7.95 9.96
CA SER A 436 10.03 -9.17 10.31
C SER A 436 8.70 -8.82 11.00
N VAL A 437 7.77 -9.78 11.04
CA VAL A 437 6.56 -9.64 11.85
C VAL A 437 6.92 -9.39 13.32
N ASP A 438 8.01 -9.96 13.81
CA ASP A 438 8.48 -9.79 15.18
C ASP A 438 9.11 -8.42 15.41
N ASP A 439 9.89 -7.91 14.45
CA ASP A 439 10.34 -6.52 14.43
C ASP A 439 9.10 -5.61 14.55
N LEU A 440 8.12 -5.77 13.66
CA LEU A 440 6.93 -4.94 13.63
C LEU A 440 6.09 -5.07 14.93
N ASN A 441 5.89 -6.28 15.46
CA ASN A 441 5.16 -6.51 16.71
C ASN A 441 5.90 -5.99 17.95
N MET A 442 7.24 -5.97 17.92
CA MET A 442 8.06 -5.44 19.01
C MET A 442 8.00 -3.91 19.04
N TYR A 443 7.98 -3.26 17.87
CA TYR A 443 7.98 -1.80 17.78
C TYR A 443 6.59 -1.18 17.87
N PHE A 444 5.59 -1.86 17.36
CA PHE A 444 4.22 -1.43 17.51
C PHE A 444 3.65 -2.14 18.72
N SER A 445 3.66 -1.47 19.89
CA SER A 445 3.10 -1.95 21.17
C SER A 445 1.88 -2.87 20.97
N HIS A 446 1.64 -3.84 21.87
CA HIS A 446 0.59 -4.89 21.95
C HIS A 446 -0.86 -4.56 21.44
N ASN A 447 -1.09 -3.35 20.94
CA ASN A 447 -2.27 -2.74 20.34
C ASN A 447 -2.36 -2.82 18.79
N PHE A 448 -1.44 -3.47 18.08
CA PHE A 448 -1.65 -3.75 16.66
C PHE A 448 -2.33 -5.11 16.49
N PRO A 449 -3.47 -5.18 15.76
CA PRO A 449 -4.08 -6.47 15.46
C PRO A 449 -3.05 -7.31 14.69
N LYS A 450 -3.08 -8.64 14.88
CA LYS A 450 -2.28 -9.58 14.07
C LYS A 450 -2.63 -9.37 12.60
N ILE A 451 -1.84 -8.55 11.91
CA ILE A 451 -2.00 -8.27 10.49
C ILE A 451 -1.19 -9.31 9.74
N ASP A 452 -1.86 -9.98 8.81
CA ASP A 452 -1.17 -10.89 7.91
C ASP A 452 -0.39 -10.09 6.86
N LEU A 453 0.89 -9.88 7.12
CA LEU A 453 1.80 -9.21 6.18
C LEU A 453 1.91 -9.96 4.86
N LYS A 454 1.63 -11.27 4.82
CA LYS A 454 1.70 -12.07 3.60
C LYS A 454 0.43 -11.98 2.77
N LEU A 455 -0.67 -11.43 3.29
CA LEU A 455 -1.96 -11.37 2.58
C LEU A 455 -1.84 -10.75 1.19
N PRO A 456 -1.21 -9.58 1.00
CA PRO A 456 -1.08 -8.96 -0.32
C PRO A 456 -0.35 -9.86 -1.32
N ALA A 457 0.76 -10.48 -0.90
CA ALA A 457 1.52 -11.39 -1.74
C ALA A 457 0.71 -12.65 -2.08
N ARG A 458 -0.01 -13.23 -1.09
CA ARG A 458 -0.87 -14.41 -1.30
C ARG A 458 -2.01 -14.13 -2.27
N GLN A 459 -2.58 -12.93 -2.24
CA GLN A 459 -3.62 -12.51 -3.20
C GLN A 459 -3.08 -12.32 -4.62
N ALA A 460 -1.81 -11.91 -4.75
CA ALA A 460 -1.15 -11.77 -6.05
C ALA A 460 -0.62 -13.09 -6.62
N MET A 461 -0.41 -14.11 -5.79
CA MET A 461 0.02 -15.43 -6.22
C MET A 461 -1.13 -16.23 -6.86
N SER A 462 -0.94 -16.70 -8.09
CA SER A 462 -1.65 -17.90 -8.55
C SER A 462 -1.09 -19.11 -7.81
N LYS A 463 -1.94 -19.99 -7.25
CA LYS A 463 -1.49 -21.24 -6.60
C LYS A 463 -0.42 -21.92 -7.49
N PRO A 464 0.78 -22.23 -6.98
CA PRO A 464 1.78 -22.95 -7.75
C PRO A 464 1.17 -24.29 -8.18
N LYS A 465 0.87 -24.39 -9.47
CA LYS A 465 0.48 -25.65 -10.12
C LYS A 465 1.46 -25.84 -11.25
N GLY A 466 2.44 -26.73 -11.06
CA GLY A 466 3.41 -27.12 -12.08
C GLY A 466 4.84 -27.28 -11.57
N CYS A 467 5.69 -27.87 -12.40
CA CYS A 467 7.06 -28.23 -12.07
C CYS A 467 8.08 -27.07 -12.21
N ASP A 468 7.73 -25.96 -12.87
CA ASP A 468 8.64 -24.83 -13.14
C ASP A 468 8.45 -23.68 -12.14
N ARG A 469 9.15 -23.78 -11.00
CA ARG A 469 9.07 -22.81 -9.89
C ARG A 469 9.55 -21.41 -10.28
N LEU A 470 10.54 -21.29 -11.17
CA LEU A 470 11.07 -19.97 -11.57
C LEU A 470 10.02 -19.16 -12.33
N LYS A 471 9.19 -19.83 -13.15
CA LYS A 471 8.09 -19.15 -13.86
C LYS A 471 7.02 -18.62 -12.93
N ASP A 472 6.70 -19.37 -11.87
CA ASP A 472 5.79 -18.90 -10.83
C ASP A 472 6.34 -17.64 -10.15
N THR A 473 7.63 -17.62 -9.82
CA THR A 473 8.31 -16.43 -9.26
C THR A 473 8.26 -15.23 -10.23
N ILE A 474 8.59 -15.41 -11.51
CA ILE A 474 8.58 -14.31 -12.49
C ILE A 474 7.18 -13.70 -12.64
N ILE A 475 6.13 -14.53 -12.70
CA ILE A 475 4.75 -14.04 -12.80
C ILE A 475 4.35 -13.27 -11.54
N PHE A 476 4.74 -13.77 -10.37
CA PHE A 476 4.56 -13.06 -9.11
C PHE A 476 5.31 -11.72 -9.10
N ASP A 477 6.58 -11.71 -9.50
CA ASP A 477 7.41 -10.50 -9.55
C ASP A 477 6.77 -9.44 -10.45
N LEU A 478 6.28 -9.81 -11.63
CA LEU A 478 5.61 -8.88 -12.54
C LEU A 478 4.28 -8.35 -11.97
N ASN A 479 3.42 -9.23 -11.45
CA ASN A 479 2.09 -8.86 -10.97
C ASN A 479 2.10 -8.15 -9.61
N PHE A 480 3.15 -8.36 -8.80
CA PHE A 480 3.26 -7.85 -7.44
C PHE A 480 4.44 -6.91 -7.25
N LEU A 481 5.68 -7.35 -7.49
CA LEU A 481 6.85 -6.52 -7.20
C LEU A 481 6.96 -5.33 -8.17
N VAL A 482 6.99 -5.58 -9.48
CA VAL A 482 7.14 -4.54 -10.51
C VAL A 482 5.99 -3.55 -10.44
N ARG A 483 4.74 -4.05 -10.41
CA ARG A 483 3.53 -3.25 -10.28
C ARG A 483 3.59 -2.23 -9.12
N ASN A 484 4.27 -2.59 -8.03
CA ASN A 484 4.35 -1.75 -6.85
C ASN A 484 5.66 -0.96 -6.71
N ARG A 485 6.78 -1.45 -7.24
CA ARG A 485 8.09 -0.80 -7.08
C ARG A 485 8.40 0.23 -8.15
N ILE A 486 7.81 0.13 -9.34
CA ILE A 486 8.17 1.00 -10.48
C ILE A 486 7.89 2.50 -10.24
N ASP A 487 7.11 2.82 -9.21
CA ASP A 487 6.80 4.18 -8.78
C ASP A 487 8.05 5.04 -8.50
N HIS A 488 9.16 4.43 -8.12
CA HIS A 488 10.44 5.12 -7.93
C HIS A 488 11.07 5.67 -9.23
N ILE A 489 10.50 5.35 -10.40
CA ILE A 489 10.85 5.92 -11.72
C ILE A 489 9.71 6.77 -12.24
N LEU A 490 8.48 6.25 -12.16
CA LEU A 490 7.31 6.90 -12.76
C LEU A 490 7.00 8.26 -12.12
N TYR A 491 7.09 8.38 -10.79
CA TYR A 491 6.86 9.67 -10.12
C TYR A 491 7.94 10.70 -10.43
N PRO A 492 9.25 10.40 -10.29
CA PRO A 492 10.31 11.28 -10.77
C PRO A 492 10.11 11.77 -12.21
N ALA A 493 9.79 10.87 -13.14
CA ALA A 493 9.53 11.21 -14.53
C ALA A 493 8.34 12.19 -14.64
N ALA A 494 7.21 11.88 -14.00
CA ALA A 494 6.03 12.73 -14.00
C ALA A 494 6.28 14.14 -13.41
N ILE A 495 6.96 14.22 -12.27
CA ILE A 495 7.31 15.50 -11.61
C ILE A 495 8.07 16.41 -12.56
N TRP A 496 9.05 15.86 -13.27
CA TRP A 496 9.89 16.60 -14.20
C TRP A 496 9.37 16.63 -15.64
N LYS A 497 8.11 16.21 -15.86
CA LYS A 497 7.45 16.18 -17.17
C LYS A 497 8.23 15.41 -18.23
N ALA A 498 8.92 14.34 -17.81
CA ALA A 498 9.61 13.41 -18.67
C ALA A 498 8.76 12.16 -18.93
N LYS A 499 8.89 11.58 -20.12
CA LYS A 499 8.28 10.29 -20.49
C LYS A 499 9.17 9.15 -20.01
N ALA A 500 8.65 8.30 -19.12
CA ALA A 500 9.31 7.05 -18.74
C ALA A 500 9.16 5.99 -19.84
N CYS A 501 10.29 5.52 -20.37
CA CYS A 501 10.38 4.49 -21.39
C CYS A 501 11.00 3.23 -20.76
N LEU A 502 10.19 2.18 -20.61
CA LEU A 502 10.53 0.93 -19.92
C LEU A 502 10.42 -0.26 -20.88
N PRO A 503 11.37 -0.49 -21.80
CA PRO A 503 11.19 -1.43 -22.92
C PRO A 503 10.93 -2.87 -22.51
N TYR A 504 11.53 -3.33 -21.39
CA TYR A 504 11.32 -4.67 -20.85
C TYR A 504 9.93 -4.88 -20.25
N LEU A 505 9.23 -3.78 -19.94
CA LEU A 505 7.86 -3.78 -19.44
C LEU A 505 6.85 -3.45 -20.55
N ASP A 506 7.25 -3.40 -21.82
CA ASP A 506 6.29 -3.43 -22.93
C ASP A 506 5.55 -4.78 -22.94
N ARG A 507 4.23 -4.74 -23.12
CA ARG A 507 3.36 -5.92 -23.07
C ARG A 507 3.83 -7.05 -23.99
N ARG A 508 4.39 -6.71 -25.16
CA ARG A 508 4.88 -7.67 -26.15
C ARG A 508 6.15 -8.36 -25.67
N VAL A 509 7.10 -7.59 -25.11
CA VAL A 509 8.34 -8.11 -24.52
C VAL A 509 8.04 -8.99 -23.32
N VAL A 510 7.14 -8.57 -22.43
CA VAL A 510 6.71 -9.38 -21.28
C VAL A 510 6.05 -10.68 -21.74
N ASN A 511 5.12 -10.62 -22.70
CA ASN A 511 4.48 -11.81 -23.25
C ASN A 511 5.48 -12.77 -23.90
N PHE A 512 6.47 -12.26 -24.62
CA PHE A 512 7.52 -13.08 -25.20
C PHE A 512 8.36 -13.72 -24.10
N GLY A 513 8.85 -12.92 -23.14
CA GLY A 513 9.70 -13.37 -22.03
C GLY A 513 9.06 -14.47 -21.18
N LEU A 514 7.74 -14.39 -20.96
CA LEU A 514 6.99 -15.41 -20.24
C LEU A 514 6.97 -16.77 -20.96
N LYS A 515 7.12 -16.83 -22.29
CA LYS A 515 7.23 -18.09 -23.06
C LYS A 515 8.63 -18.71 -23.04
N ILE A 516 9.67 -17.99 -22.64
CA ILE A 516 11.07 -18.49 -22.67
C ILE A 516 11.26 -19.58 -21.59
N PRO A 517 11.67 -20.82 -21.91
CA PRO A 517 11.93 -21.85 -20.90
C PRO A 517 12.93 -21.41 -19.80
N SER A 518 12.68 -21.78 -18.55
CA SER A 518 13.53 -21.39 -17.39
C SER A 518 15.00 -21.76 -17.54
N ARG A 519 15.30 -22.89 -18.19
CA ARG A 519 16.67 -23.33 -18.54
C ARG A 519 17.46 -22.35 -19.42
N TYR A 520 16.79 -21.45 -20.12
CA TYR A 520 17.41 -20.39 -20.93
C TYR A 520 17.44 -19.03 -20.20
N LEU A 521 16.75 -18.89 -19.08
CA LEU A 521 16.82 -17.68 -18.24
C LEU A 521 17.99 -17.74 -17.27
N ILE A 522 18.21 -18.91 -16.66
CA ILE A 522 19.28 -19.16 -15.69
C ILE A 522 20.03 -20.43 -16.08
N LYS A 523 21.36 -20.32 -16.23
CA LYS A 523 22.27 -21.45 -16.50
C LYS A 523 23.39 -21.48 -15.46
N GLY A 524 23.34 -22.44 -14.53
CA GLY A 524 24.26 -22.47 -13.39
C GLY A 524 24.20 -21.16 -12.61
N LYS A 525 25.34 -20.46 -12.51
CA LYS A 525 25.43 -19.14 -11.86
C LYS A 525 25.09 -17.96 -12.80
N CYS A 526 24.93 -18.21 -14.10
CA CYS A 526 24.66 -17.19 -15.09
C CYS A 526 23.16 -16.85 -15.13
N ARG A 527 22.83 -15.62 -14.73
CA ARG A 527 21.47 -15.06 -14.82
C ARG A 527 21.29 -14.25 -16.09
N LYS A 528 20.04 -14.13 -16.53
CA LYS A 528 19.67 -13.44 -17.78
C LYS A 528 20.39 -14.04 -18.99
N SER A 529 20.53 -15.36 -19.00
CA SER A 529 21.31 -16.07 -20.03
C SER A 529 20.78 -15.76 -21.42
N ILE A 530 19.45 -15.78 -21.61
CA ILE A 530 18.83 -15.46 -22.90
C ILE A 530 19.15 -14.04 -23.38
N LEU A 531 19.26 -13.07 -22.48
CA LEU A 531 19.64 -11.69 -22.84
C LEU A 531 21.10 -11.63 -23.28
N ARG A 532 21.99 -12.36 -22.60
CA ARG A 532 23.40 -12.47 -23.00
C ARG A 532 23.54 -13.12 -24.37
N SER A 533 22.78 -14.19 -24.64
CA SER A 533 22.76 -14.85 -25.96
C SER A 533 22.18 -13.95 -27.05
N ALA A 534 21.11 -13.20 -26.77
CA ALA A 534 20.46 -12.30 -27.73
C ALA A 534 21.42 -11.19 -28.23
N PHE A 535 22.30 -10.73 -27.34
CA PHE A 535 23.28 -9.68 -27.59
C PHE A 535 24.72 -10.20 -27.76
N GLU A 536 24.89 -11.52 -27.89
CA GLU A 536 26.20 -12.11 -28.17
C GLU A 536 26.74 -11.55 -29.48
N ARG A 537 28.01 -11.12 -29.48
CA ARG A 537 28.69 -10.43 -30.61
C ARG A 537 28.05 -9.10 -31.05
N LYS A 538 27.03 -8.60 -30.32
CA LYS A 538 26.39 -7.28 -30.57
C LYS A 538 26.79 -6.25 -29.52
N LEU A 539 27.00 -6.69 -28.28
CA LEU A 539 27.57 -5.88 -27.20
C LEU A 539 29.06 -6.20 -27.00
N PRO A 540 29.86 -5.24 -26.52
CA PRO A 540 31.25 -5.51 -26.14
C PRO A 540 31.36 -6.61 -25.09
N ASP A 541 32.36 -7.49 -25.23
CA ASP A 541 32.62 -8.63 -24.34
C ASP A 541 32.69 -8.26 -22.85
N PHE A 542 33.26 -7.08 -22.55
CA PHE A 542 33.39 -6.62 -21.17
C PHE A 542 32.02 -6.38 -20.51
N VAL A 543 30.98 -6.03 -21.27
CA VAL A 543 29.60 -5.91 -20.75
C VAL A 543 29.00 -7.29 -20.53
N LEU A 544 29.20 -8.21 -21.48
CA LEU A 544 28.67 -9.58 -21.43
C LEU A 544 29.29 -10.42 -20.29
N LYS A 545 30.46 -10.04 -19.79
CA LYS A 545 31.14 -10.72 -18.66
C LYS A 545 30.84 -10.08 -17.30
N MET A 546 30.18 -8.92 -17.27
CA MET A 546 29.89 -8.22 -16.01
C MET A 546 28.86 -8.96 -15.15
N THR A 547 29.15 -8.98 -13.86
CA THR A 547 28.24 -9.42 -12.80
C THR A 547 27.32 -8.28 -12.39
N LYS A 548 26.13 -8.63 -11.88
CA LYS A 548 25.19 -7.65 -11.33
C LYS A 548 25.82 -6.94 -10.15
N ARG A 549 25.89 -5.61 -10.18
CA ARG A 549 26.27 -4.76 -9.05
C ARG A 549 25.03 -4.11 -8.46
N GLY A 550 24.89 -4.19 -7.14
CA GLY A 550 23.85 -3.43 -6.43
C GLY A 550 24.19 -1.94 -6.43
N PHE A 551 23.16 -1.10 -6.49
CA PHE A 551 23.30 0.34 -6.36
C PHE A 551 22.60 0.77 -5.07
N SER A 552 23.37 0.83 -3.98
CA SER A 552 22.86 1.19 -2.65
C SER A 552 23.53 2.48 -2.19
N PRO A 553 22.77 3.43 -1.59
CA PRO A 553 23.37 4.60 -0.98
C PRO A 553 24.35 4.25 0.14
N PRO A 554 25.37 5.07 0.39
CA PRO A 554 26.23 4.95 1.58
C PRO A 554 25.45 5.44 2.80
N PHE A 555 24.59 4.57 3.35
CA PHE A 555 23.61 4.93 4.36
C PHE A 555 24.24 5.61 5.58
N ASN A 556 25.33 5.05 6.10
CA ASN A 556 26.08 5.65 7.21
C ASN A 556 26.46 7.11 6.91
N GLU A 557 27.09 7.38 5.76
CA GLU A 557 27.56 8.71 5.39
C GLU A 557 26.39 9.69 5.20
N TRP A 558 25.34 9.25 4.49
CA TRP A 558 24.11 10.03 4.31
C TRP A 558 23.50 10.45 5.64
N TYR A 559 23.37 9.53 6.59
CA TYR A 559 22.69 9.82 7.84
C TYR A 559 23.56 10.61 8.83
N VAL A 560 24.84 10.28 8.94
CA VAL A 560 25.77 10.99 9.84
C VAL A 560 25.95 12.44 9.40
N ARG A 561 26.13 12.70 8.10
CA ARG A 561 26.30 14.07 7.58
C ARG A 561 25.02 14.90 7.61
N ASN A 562 23.85 14.26 7.68
CA ASN A 562 22.56 14.94 7.72
C ASN A 562 21.80 14.63 9.03
N MET A 563 22.52 14.47 10.15
CA MET A 563 21.93 14.03 11.42
C MET A 563 20.79 14.94 11.89
N HIS A 564 20.88 16.26 11.65
CA HIS A 564 19.78 17.18 11.96
C HIS A 564 18.48 16.82 11.22
N PHE A 565 18.56 16.47 9.94
CA PHE A 565 17.40 16.01 9.18
C PHE A 565 16.87 14.69 9.72
N VAL A 566 17.76 13.72 9.97
CA VAL A 566 17.41 12.41 10.55
C VAL A 566 16.68 12.57 11.87
N SER A 567 17.24 13.33 12.81
CA SER A 567 16.63 13.59 14.13
C SER A 567 15.26 14.25 14.00
N ARG A 568 15.09 15.23 13.09
CA ARG A 568 13.78 15.85 12.84
C ARG A 568 12.74 14.85 12.33
N LYS A 569 13.09 14.03 11.34
CA LYS A 569 12.18 13.00 10.82
C LYS A 569 11.88 11.93 11.86
N PHE A 570 12.82 11.62 12.73
CA PHE A 570 12.60 10.68 13.83
C PHE A 570 11.63 11.23 14.88
N MET A 571 11.65 12.54 15.18
CA MET A 571 10.60 13.15 16.01
C MET A 571 9.20 13.02 15.38
N ILE A 572 9.10 13.21 14.06
CA ILE A 572 7.83 13.02 13.34
C ILE A 572 7.40 11.55 13.37
N ALA A 573 8.34 10.63 13.19
CA ALA A 573 8.07 9.19 13.32
C ALA A 573 7.62 8.79 14.73
N GLU A 574 8.17 9.43 15.77
CA GLU A 574 7.74 9.27 17.15
C GLU A 574 6.29 9.75 17.35
N ASP A 575 5.93 10.92 16.80
CA ASP A 575 4.55 11.44 16.80
C ASP A 575 3.58 10.51 16.05
N MET A 576 4.07 9.74 15.08
CA MET A 576 3.31 8.71 14.36
C MET A 576 3.14 7.41 15.15
N GLY A 577 3.80 7.28 16.31
CA GLY A 577 3.72 6.13 17.21
C GLY A 577 4.87 5.12 17.07
N ILE A 578 5.98 5.47 16.40
CA ILE A 578 7.18 4.63 16.39
C ILE A 578 7.97 4.86 17.70
N PRO A 579 8.34 3.83 18.48
CA PRO A 579 8.98 4.02 19.78
C PRO A 579 10.31 4.75 19.69
N ARG A 580 10.52 5.70 20.61
CA ARG A 580 11.76 6.46 20.72
C ARG A 580 12.97 5.55 20.91
N GLU A 581 12.85 4.51 21.73
CA GLU A 581 13.93 3.58 22.05
C GLU A 581 14.46 2.89 20.78
N TYR A 582 13.54 2.53 19.87
CA TYR A 582 13.89 1.93 18.58
C TYR A 582 14.61 2.93 17.67
N LEU A 583 14.07 4.14 17.55
CA LEU A 583 14.68 5.22 16.77
C LEU A 583 16.11 5.53 17.26
N MET A 584 16.31 5.56 18.58
CA MET A 584 17.64 5.76 19.17
C MET A 584 18.58 4.57 18.93
N ALA A 585 18.08 3.34 18.95
CA ALA A 585 18.86 2.14 18.62
C ALA A 585 19.34 2.14 17.15
N LEU A 586 18.50 2.61 16.22
CA LEU A 586 18.88 2.80 14.82
C LEU A 586 19.99 3.84 14.69
N ILE A 587 19.86 5.02 15.31
CA ILE A 587 20.89 6.07 15.29
C ILE A 587 22.21 5.54 15.83
N LYS A 588 22.19 4.83 16.97
CA LYS A 588 23.40 4.28 17.60
C LYS A 588 24.12 3.30 16.66
N THR A 589 23.36 2.45 15.98
CA THR A 589 23.93 1.46 15.06
C THR A 589 24.48 2.12 13.80
N ILE A 590 23.72 3.04 13.21
CA ILE A 590 24.15 3.79 12.02
C ILE A 590 25.47 4.51 12.28
N LYS A 591 25.64 5.17 13.44
CA LYS A 591 26.88 5.91 13.74
C LYS A 591 28.13 5.03 13.81
N LYS A 592 27.98 3.72 14.02
CA LYS A 592 29.10 2.78 14.21
C LYS A 592 29.51 2.06 12.93
N SER A 593 28.58 1.79 12.02
CA SER A 593 28.85 1.00 10.82
C SER A 593 27.81 1.19 9.72
N ASP A 594 28.20 0.90 8.48
CA ASP A 594 27.34 0.98 7.30
C ASP A 594 26.60 -0.35 7.04
N HIS A 595 25.76 -0.77 7.99
CA HIS A 595 24.96 -1.98 7.84
C HIS A 595 23.77 -1.75 6.91
N TYR A 596 23.78 -2.38 5.73
CA TYR A 596 22.71 -2.25 4.72
C TYR A 596 21.28 -2.43 5.28
N ARG A 597 21.03 -3.49 6.08
CA ARG A 597 19.69 -3.75 6.66
C ARG A 597 19.23 -2.61 7.59
N VAL A 598 20.13 -2.09 8.42
CA VAL A 598 19.84 -0.96 9.33
C VAL A 598 19.65 0.33 8.53
N GLY A 599 20.46 0.50 7.49
CA GLY A 599 20.38 1.62 6.57
C GLY A 599 19.02 1.69 5.86
N MET A 600 18.54 0.54 5.39
CA MET A 600 17.21 0.39 4.79
C MET A 600 16.08 0.62 5.79
N LYS A 601 16.15 0.07 7.01
CA LYS A 601 15.14 0.32 8.05
C LYS A 601 15.00 1.81 8.34
N THR A 602 16.13 2.51 8.43
CA THR A 602 16.16 3.97 8.63
C THR A 602 15.61 4.71 7.43
N TRP A 603 15.99 4.32 6.21
CA TRP A 603 15.46 4.88 4.96
C TRP A 603 13.93 4.85 4.94
N LEU A 604 13.33 3.69 5.26
CA LEU A 604 11.88 3.54 5.29
C LEU A 604 11.22 4.49 6.31
N ILE A 605 11.79 4.64 7.51
CA ILE A 605 11.25 5.55 8.52
C ILE A 605 11.35 7.01 8.07
N LEU A 606 12.49 7.43 7.53
CA LEU A 606 12.68 8.79 7.01
C LEU A 606 11.71 9.09 5.87
N ASN A 607 11.52 8.12 4.98
CA ASN A 607 10.62 8.20 3.84
C ASN A 607 9.16 8.34 4.27
N LEU A 608 8.72 7.49 5.20
CA LEU A 608 7.39 7.53 5.79
C LEU A 608 7.12 8.84 6.52
N ALA A 609 8.06 9.31 7.35
CA ALA A 609 7.93 10.55 8.11
C ALA A 609 7.87 11.79 7.19
N SER A 610 8.73 11.83 6.16
CA SER A 610 8.74 12.93 5.17
C SER A 610 7.44 12.97 4.38
N TRP A 611 6.93 11.82 3.93
CA TRP A 611 5.65 11.72 3.26
C TRP A 611 4.48 12.13 4.18
N TYR A 612 4.48 11.70 5.45
CA TYR A 612 3.45 12.03 6.44
C TYR A 612 3.38 13.54 6.71
N GLN A 613 4.54 14.19 6.88
CA GLN A 613 4.65 15.63 7.06
C GLN A 613 3.94 16.39 5.94
N HIS A 614 4.24 16.06 4.69
CA HIS A 614 3.68 16.75 3.51
C HIS A 614 2.21 16.39 3.25
N SER A 615 1.80 15.18 3.59
CA SER A 615 0.45 14.69 3.33
C SER A 615 -0.60 15.14 4.35
N PHE A 616 -0.20 15.36 5.61
CA PHE A 616 -1.13 15.60 6.71
C PHE A 616 -0.78 16.77 7.63
N ASN A 617 0.49 17.20 7.71
CA ASN A 617 0.95 18.21 8.67
C ASN A 617 1.39 19.52 8.00
N LYS A 618 0.42 20.25 7.42
CA LYS A 618 0.68 21.53 6.75
C LYS A 618 1.16 22.66 7.68
N GLN A 619 0.97 22.56 9.00
CA GLN A 619 1.47 23.57 9.95
C GLN A 619 2.99 23.50 10.15
N ALA A 620 3.63 22.36 9.88
CA ALA A 620 5.08 22.27 9.82
C ALA A 620 5.65 23.00 8.58
N GLN A 621 4.85 23.17 7.51
CA GLN A 621 5.29 23.79 6.25
C GLN A 621 5.65 25.28 6.41
N SER A 622 4.99 26.02 7.30
CA SER A 622 5.19 27.48 7.43
C SER A 622 6.51 27.89 8.08
N ARG A 623 7.27 26.96 8.68
CA ARG A 623 8.64 27.22 9.17
C ARG A 623 9.74 26.75 8.19
N ASP A 624 9.38 25.96 7.18
CA ASP A 624 10.33 25.20 6.34
C ASP A 624 10.56 25.80 4.93
N ILE A 625 9.75 26.76 4.47
CA ILE A 625 9.85 27.32 3.10
C ILE A 625 11.18 28.05 2.84
N LEU A 626 11.88 28.50 3.89
CA LEU A 626 13.11 29.28 3.75
C LEU A 626 14.38 28.45 3.42
N CYS A 627 14.35 27.10 3.45
CA CYS A 627 15.57 26.28 3.28
C CYS A 627 15.61 25.37 2.03
N ASN A 628 14.52 25.12 1.32
CA ASN A 628 14.45 23.96 0.40
C ASN A 628 14.46 24.25 -1.11
N HIS A 629 14.25 25.49 -1.57
CA HIS A 629 14.05 25.73 -3.01
C HIS A 629 15.29 25.56 -3.91
N ASN A 630 16.48 25.34 -3.33
CA ASN A 630 17.73 25.20 -4.09
C ASN A 630 18.50 23.88 -3.85
N ILE A 631 18.00 22.88 -3.12
CA ILE A 631 18.80 21.66 -2.81
C ILE A 631 19.20 20.88 -4.08
N LEU A 632 18.36 20.90 -5.12
CA LEU A 632 18.63 20.21 -6.39
C LEU A 632 19.49 21.03 -7.35
N ARG A 633 19.50 22.36 -7.20
CA ARG A 633 20.30 23.28 -8.02
C ARG A 633 21.73 23.27 -7.48
#